data_AF-A0A2T2YHG7-F1
#
_entry.id   AF-A0A2T2YHG7-F1
#
_cell.length_a   1.000
_cell.length_b   1.000
_cell.length_c   1.000
_cell.angle_alpha   90.00
_cell.angle_beta   90.00
_cell.angle_gamma   90.00
#
_symmetry.space_group_name_H-M   'P 1'
#
loop_
_entity.id
_entity.type
_entity.pdbx_description
1 polymer ?
#
loop_
_entity_poly.entity_id
_entity_poly.type
_entity_poly.pdbx_seq_one_letter_code
_entity_poly.pdbx_strand_id
1 'polypeptide(L)'
;MIEDSKAHSLDTIEDVETKLKRFESSDFIYQEDLTKELDLLDGDFDERIISKIVLWKVNRAPLLDNKTIDLLNKIKKDDKQIDEDLTKEILTRLLDKKNRGFDLPMASTLLRFKNPSIYQIIDQRAYRILKKNQILRIPYSIEKKINLYLAYLADLRALTDKYNLKFEWLDRTLYKMDKEINKNIKLKNYGK
;
A
#
# COMPACT_ATOMS: atom_id res chain seq x y z
N MET A 1 -30.45 -0.77 27.79
CA MET A 1 -30.39 -0.39 26.37
C MET A 1 -29.05 0.30 26.18
N ILE A 2 -28.13 -0.37 25.49
CA ILE A 2 -26.78 0.16 25.25
C ILE A 2 -26.91 1.16 24.10
N GLU A 3 -26.52 2.41 24.35
CA GLU A 3 -26.52 3.47 23.36
C GLU A 3 -25.66 3.09 22.15
N ASP A 4 -26.30 3.14 20.99
CA ASP A 4 -25.70 3.00 19.68
C ASP A 4 -24.55 4.00 19.53
N SER A 5 -23.33 3.47 19.56
CA SER A 5 -22.16 4.16 19.05
C SER A 5 -22.40 4.41 17.57
N LYS A 6 -22.76 5.66 17.20
CA LYS A 6 -22.79 6.14 15.82
C LYS A 6 -21.44 5.87 15.16
N ALA A 7 -21.32 4.71 14.52
CA ALA A 7 -20.34 4.51 13.47
C ALA A 7 -20.67 5.55 12.40
N HIS A 8 -19.73 6.46 12.11
CA HIS A 8 -19.72 7.15 10.83
C HIS A 8 -19.43 6.07 9.77
N SER A 9 -20.45 5.31 9.41
CA SER A 9 -20.39 4.43 8.25
C SER A 9 -20.24 5.30 7.02
N LEU A 10 -19.33 4.89 6.13
CA LEU A 10 -19.29 5.37 4.76
C LEU A 10 -20.60 4.92 4.10
N ASP A 11 -21.67 5.68 4.30
CA ASP A 11 -23.03 5.24 3.98
C ASP A 11 -23.30 5.19 2.48
N THR A 12 -22.50 5.84 1.65
CA THR A 12 -22.58 5.68 0.19
C THR A 12 -21.23 5.76 -0.50
N ILE A 13 -21.15 5.08 -1.64
CA ILE A 13 -20.02 5.12 -2.58
C ILE A 13 -19.80 6.55 -3.13
N GLU A 14 -20.85 7.37 -3.11
CA GLU A 14 -20.88 8.79 -3.51
C GLU A 14 -20.17 9.71 -2.52
N ASP A 15 -20.20 9.34 -1.23
CA ASP A 15 -19.47 10.03 -0.15
C ASP A 15 -17.96 9.77 -0.23
N VAL A 16 -17.59 8.57 -0.71
CA VAL A 16 -16.20 8.19 -1.03
C VAL A 16 -15.72 8.95 -2.26
N GLU A 17 -16.52 9.08 -3.32
CA GLU A 17 -16.16 9.86 -4.52
C GLU A 17 -15.87 11.33 -4.18
N THR A 18 -16.78 11.98 -3.47
CA THR A 18 -16.65 13.40 -3.09
C THR A 18 -15.41 13.64 -2.24
N LYS A 19 -15.11 12.70 -1.32
CA LYS A 19 -13.90 12.75 -0.50
C LYS A 19 -12.64 12.43 -1.31
N LEU A 20 -12.65 11.45 -2.20
CA LEU A 20 -11.51 11.10 -3.06
C LEU A 20 -11.08 12.30 -3.93
N LYS A 21 -12.03 13.03 -4.52
CA LYS A 21 -11.76 14.25 -5.31
C LYS A 21 -11.21 15.40 -4.46
N ARG A 22 -11.56 15.46 -3.18
CA ARG A 22 -11.10 16.52 -2.25
C ARG A 22 -9.64 16.33 -1.83
N PHE A 23 -9.13 15.11 -1.81
CA PHE A 23 -7.77 14.82 -1.39
C PHE A 23 -6.82 14.87 -2.59
N GLU A 24 -6.44 16.08 -2.98
CA GLU A 24 -5.24 16.25 -3.80
C GLU A 24 -3.98 15.88 -2.98
N SER A 25 -2.95 15.41 -3.68
CA SER A 25 -1.77 14.83 -3.04
C SER A 25 -0.85 15.84 -2.35
N SER A 26 -1.02 17.13 -2.63
CA SER A 26 -0.18 18.22 -2.12
C SER A 26 -0.06 18.24 -0.60
N ASP A 27 -1.07 17.75 0.12
CA ASP A 27 -1.12 17.86 1.59
C ASP A 27 -0.79 16.53 2.31
N PHE A 28 -0.04 15.60 1.68
CA PHE A 28 0.32 14.33 2.33
C PHE A 28 1.42 14.51 3.37
N ILE A 29 1.04 14.55 4.64
CA ILE A 29 1.94 14.78 5.79
C ILE A 29 2.14 13.45 6.53
N TYR A 30 3.07 12.63 6.05
CA TYR A 30 3.58 11.46 6.78
C TYR A 30 5.07 11.31 6.45
N GLN A 31 5.93 11.36 7.48
CA GLN A 31 7.39 11.36 7.32
C GLN A 31 7.84 12.26 6.14
N GLU A 32 7.45 13.54 6.17
CA GLU A 32 7.45 14.43 5.00
C GLU A 32 8.79 14.46 4.24
N ASP A 33 9.90 14.67 4.95
CA ASP A 33 11.23 14.74 4.35
C ASP A 33 11.62 13.42 3.69
N LEU A 34 11.37 12.29 4.36
CA LEU A 34 11.67 10.96 3.84
C LEU A 34 10.75 10.59 2.68
N THR A 35 9.48 10.99 2.71
CA THR A 35 8.54 10.78 1.59
C THR A 35 9.02 11.53 0.34
N LYS A 36 9.40 12.80 0.49
CA LYS A 36 9.93 13.62 -0.61
C LYS A 36 11.19 12.97 -1.20
N GLU A 37 12.11 12.54 -0.34
CA GLU A 37 13.32 11.85 -0.78
C GLU A 37 13.00 10.57 -1.56
N LEU A 38 12.11 9.72 -1.01
CA LEU A 38 11.75 8.45 -1.62
C LEU A 38 10.95 8.61 -2.94
N ASP A 39 10.18 9.68 -3.10
CA ASP A 39 9.44 9.96 -4.33
C ASP A 39 10.33 10.40 -5.49
N LEU A 40 11.42 11.09 -5.16
CA LEU A 40 12.43 11.54 -6.11
C LEU A 40 13.39 10.43 -6.54
N LEU A 41 13.30 9.23 -5.94
CA LEU A 41 14.14 8.10 -6.33
C LEU A 41 13.96 7.77 -7.80
N ASP A 42 15.06 7.80 -8.53
CA ASP A 42 15.14 7.36 -9.92
C ASP A 42 16.30 6.37 -10.04
N GLY A 43 16.02 5.20 -10.58
CA GLY A 43 16.99 4.12 -10.73
C GLY A 43 16.84 2.94 -9.75
N ASP A 44 17.96 2.25 -9.54
CA ASP A 44 18.02 0.97 -8.86
C ASP A 44 18.06 1.08 -7.34
N PHE A 45 17.36 0.15 -6.69
CA PHE A 45 17.38 -0.01 -5.26
C PHE A 45 18.66 -0.71 -4.84
N ASP A 46 19.29 -0.16 -3.81
CA ASP A 46 20.33 -0.80 -3.03
C ASP A 46 19.83 -1.05 -1.60
N GLU A 47 20.65 -1.70 -0.76
CA GLU A 47 20.30 -1.96 0.64
C GLU A 47 19.96 -0.68 1.43
N ARG A 48 20.59 0.45 1.09
CA ARG A 48 20.36 1.75 1.73
C ARG A 48 18.97 2.29 1.40
N ILE A 49 18.55 2.23 0.15
CA ILE A 49 17.21 2.64 -0.30
C ILE A 49 16.15 1.74 0.32
N ILE A 50 16.36 0.41 0.30
CA ILE A 50 15.45 -0.54 0.96
C ILE A 50 15.30 -0.21 2.44
N SER A 51 16.41 0.08 3.13
CA SER A 51 16.40 0.48 4.55
C SER A 51 15.59 1.75 4.79
N LYS A 52 15.73 2.77 3.94
CA LYS A 52 14.92 3.99 4.02
C LYS A 52 13.43 3.72 3.81
N ILE A 53 13.06 2.91 2.82
CA ILE A 53 11.65 2.55 2.58
C ILE A 53 11.08 1.77 3.77
N VAL A 54 11.85 0.86 4.34
CA VAL A 54 11.42 0.11 5.52
C VAL A 54 11.22 1.06 6.71
N LEU A 55 12.18 1.94 7.00
CA LEU A 55 12.06 2.98 8.03
C LEU A 55 10.85 3.89 7.82
N TRP A 56 10.56 4.24 6.56
CA TRP A 56 9.38 5.01 6.20
C TRP A 56 8.09 4.30 6.61
N LYS A 57 8.01 2.97 6.49
CA LYS A 57 6.79 2.21 6.84
C LYS A 57 6.75 1.78 8.29
N VAL A 58 7.87 1.32 8.84
CA VAL A 58 8.04 0.85 10.23
C VAL A 58 9.48 1.09 10.70
N ASN A 59 9.67 1.47 11.96
CA ASN A 59 11.00 1.72 12.51
C ASN A 59 11.78 0.42 12.81
N ARG A 60 12.23 -0.31 11.77
CA ARG A 60 13.03 -1.55 11.89
C ARG A 60 14.05 -1.69 10.76
N ALA A 61 15.11 -2.45 11.01
CA ALA A 61 16.09 -2.82 9.98
C ALA A 61 15.56 -3.94 9.08
N PRO A 62 15.60 -3.81 7.74
CA PRO A 62 15.29 -4.91 6.84
C PRO A 62 16.46 -5.87 6.69
N LEU A 63 16.13 -7.11 6.31
CA LEU A 63 17.07 -8.09 5.77
C LEU A 63 16.47 -8.62 4.48
N LEU A 64 17.04 -8.23 3.33
CA LEU A 64 16.74 -8.78 2.01
C LEU A 64 18.03 -9.25 1.37
N ASP A 65 17.99 -10.39 0.68
CA ASP A 65 19.13 -10.89 -0.08
C ASP A 65 19.27 -10.16 -1.43
N ASN A 66 20.51 -10.02 -1.91
CA ASN A 66 20.81 -9.31 -3.16
C ASN A 66 20.00 -9.79 -4.36
N LYS A 67 19.74 -11.10 -4.48
CA LYS A 67 18.93 -11.63 -5.59
C LYS A 67 17.49 -11.11 -5.57
N THR A 68 16.94 -10.82 -4.39
CA THR A 68 15.60 -10.21 -4.28
C THR A 68 15.64 -8.73 -4.66
N ILE A 69 16.74 -8.02 -4.34
CA ILE A 69 16.98 -6.64 -4.78
C ILE A 69 17.13 -6.57 -6.30
N ASP A 70 17.93 -7.47 -6.89
CA ASP A 70 18.13 -7.56 -8.35
C ASP A 70 16.80 -7.78 -9.08
N LEU A 71 15.92 -8.62 -8.52
CA LEU A 71 14.59 -8.86 -9.08
C LEU A 71 13.69 -7.63 -8.97
N LEU A 72 13.70 -6.92 -7.84
CA LEU A 72 12.99 -5.63 -7.69
C LEU A 72 13.44 -4.61 -8.74
N ASN A 73 14.73 -4.59 -9.06
CA ASN A 73 15.30 -3.67 -10.03
C ASN A 73 14.94 -3.98 -11.49
N LYS A 74 14.34 -5.15 -11.77
CA LYS A 74 13.76 -5.43 -13.09
C LYS A 74 12.50 -4.61 -13.36
N ILE A 75 11.78 -4.17 -12.32
CA ILE A 75 10.65 -3.25 -12.48
C ILE A 75 11.21 -1.87 -12.81
N LYS A 76 10.77 -1.27 -13.92
CA LYS A 76 11.15 0.09 -14.25
C LYS A 76 10.10 1.08 -13.76
N LYS A 77 10.53 2.30 -13.43
CA LYS A 77 9.65 3.35 -12.93
C LYS A 77 8.66 3.84 -14.00
N ASP A 78 9.02 3.73 -15.27
CA ASP A 78 8.25 4.16 -16.44
C ASP A 78 7.36 3.05 -17.03
N ASP A 79 7.44 1.82 -16.51
CA ASP A 79 6.53 0.75 -16.90
C ASP A 79 5.07 1.18 -16.64
N LYS A 80 4.20 0.94 -17.61
CA LYS A 80 2.78 1.36 -17.56
C LYS A 80 1.81 0.23 -17.21
N GLN A 81 2.27 -1.01 -17.30
CA GLN A 81 1.45 -2.20 -17.10
C GLN A 81 2.17 -3.15 -16.16
N ILE A 82 1.38 -3.86 -15.35
CA ILE A 82 1.91 -4.87 -14.44
C ILE A 82 2.40 -6.08 -15.25
N ASP A 83 3.67 -6.46 -15.04
CA ASP A 83 4.15 -7.79 -15.39
C ASP A 83 3.76 -8.74 -14.25
N GLU A 84 2.71 -9.52 -14.44
CA GLU A 84 2.21 -10.41 -13.40
C GLU A 84 3.20 -11.49 -13.00
N ASP A 85 3.96 -12.04 -13.94
CA ASP A 85 4.88 -13.15 -13.68
C ASP A 85 6.09 -12.67 -12.89
N LEU A 86 6.67 -11.54 -13.31
CA LEU A 86 7.72 -10.86 -12.54
C LEU A 86 7.20 -10.45 -11.15
N THR A 87 5.98 -9.91 -11.07
CA THR A 87 5.39 -9.52 -9.79
C THR A 87 5.21 -10.72 -8.86
N LYS A 88 4.72 -11.85 -9.38
CA LYS A 88 4.55 -13.11 -8.62
C LYS A 88 5.91 -13.63 -8.14
N GLU A 89 6.94 -13.58 -8.98
CA GLU A 89 8.30 -14.00 -8.62
C GLU A 89 8.86 -13.13 -7.48
N ILE A 90 8.78 -11.81 -7.62
CA ILE A 90 9.25 -10.84 -6.62
C ILE A 90 8.52 -11.04 -5.30
N LEU A 91 7.19 -11.12 -5.31
CA LEU A 91 6.40 -11.30 -4.10
C LEU A 91 6.65 -12.66 -3.43
N THR A 92 6.86 -13.72 -4.22
CA THR A 92 7.21 -15.04 -3.68
C THR A 92 8.48 -14.97 -2.86
N ARG A 93 9.50 -14.25 -3.33
CA ARG A 93 10.74 -14.05 -2.58
C ARG A 93 10.55 -13.12 -1.39
N LEU A 94 9.90 -11.97 -1.56
CA LEU A 94 9.67 -11.02 -0.48
C LEU A 94 8.89 -11.63 0.69
N LEU A 95 7.92 -12.50 0.39
CA LEU A 95 7.07 -13.15 1.38
C LEU A 95 7.63 -14.49 1.89
N ASP A 96 8.80 -14.91 1.40
CA ASP A 96 9.49 -16.10 1.89
C ASP A 96 9.85 -15.91 3.37
N LYS A 97 9.65 -16.97 4.18
CA LYS A 97 9.89 -16.95 5.62
C LYS A 97 11.34 -16.62 5.99
N LYS A 98 12.29 -16.81 5.07
CA LYS A 98 13.69 -16.41 5.22
C LYS A 98 13.85 -14.88 5.32
N ASN A 99 12.98 -14.13 4.64
CA ASN A 99 12.96 -12.67 4.65
C ASN A 99 12.12 -12.17 5.83
N ARG A 100 12.70 -12.26 7.03
CA ARG A 100 12.03 -11.85 8.28
C ARG A 100 11.60 -10.39 8.21
N GLY A 101 10.36 -10.15 8.62
CA GLY A 101 9.77 -8.82 8.66
C GLY A 101 8.92 -8.49 7.44
N PHE A 102 9.10 -9.13 6.29
CA PHE A 102 8.30 -8.83 5.11
C PHE A 102 6.99 -9.63 5.10
N ASP A 103 5.88 -8.90 5.22
CA ASP A 103 4.55 -9.38 4.87
C ASP A 103 3.94 -8.41 3.85
N LEU A 104 2.75 -8.70 3.32
CA LEU A 104 2.12 -7.94 2.23
C LEU A 104 2.18 -6.41 2.38
N PRO A 105 1.94 -5.80 3.55
CA PRO A 105 2.04 -4.35 3.68
C PRO A 105 3.44 -3.80 3.44
N MET A 106 4.49 -4.52 3.83
CA MET A 106 5.86 -4.09 3.58
C MET A 106 6.27 -4.37 2.14
N ALA A 107 5.94 -5.57 1.62
CA ALA A 107 6.26 -5.93 0.23
C ALA A 107 5.61 -4.97 -0.77
N SER A 108 4.33 -4.64 -0.58
CA SER A 108 3.63 -3.66 -1.42
C SER A 108 4.16 -2.24 -1.28
N THR A 109 4.77 -1.87 -0.15
CA THR A 109 5.45 -0.58 0.02
C THR A 109 6.69 -0.49 -0.85
N LEU A 110 7.52 -1.55 -0.88
CA LEU A 110 8.68 -1.60 -1.77
C LEU A 110 8.27 -1.47 -3.24
N LEU A 111 7.26 -2.24 -3.66
CA LEU A 111 6.73 -2.19 -5.02
C LEU A 111 6.20 -0.81 -5.39
N ARG A 112 5.45 -0.15 -4.49
CA ARG A 112 4.91 1.20 -4.70
C ARG A 112 6.01 2.24 -4.92
N PHE A 113 7.08 2.19 -4.13
CA PHE A 113 8.19 3.13 -4.33
C PHE A 113 8.99 2.83 -5.60
N LYS A 114 9.02 1.58 -6.06
CA LYS A 114 9.70 1.23 -7.31
C LYS A 114 8.92 1.73 -8.53
N ASN A 115 7.60 1.51 -8.55
CA ASN A 115 6.73 2.06 -9.58
C ASN A 115 5.33 2.40 -8.99
N PRO A 116 5.06 3.69 -8.71
CA PRO A 116 3.76 4.11 -8.15
C PRO A 116 2.62 4.06 -9.16
N SER A 117 2.94 4.11 -10.46
CA SER A 117 1.96 4.07 -11.53
C SER A 117 1.39 2.67 -11.70
N ILE A 118 2.09 1.63 -11.28
CA ILE A 118 1.68 0.21 -11.31
C ILE A 118 1.18 -0.30 -9.96
N TYR A 119 1.92 -0.01 -8.88
CA TYR A 119 1.73 -0.64 -7.58
C TYR A 119 1.23 0.35 -6.53
N GLN A 120 0.40 -0.14 -5.61
CA GLN A 120 -0.11 0.60 -4.45
C GLN A 120 0.07 -0.22 -3.18
N ILE A 121 0.10 0.47 -2.04
CA ILE A 121 0.29 -0.16 -0.73
C ILE A 121 -1.00 -0.84 -0.30
N ILE A 122 -0.93 -2.11 0.11
CA ILE A 122 -2.04 -2.79 0.79
C ILE A 122 -1.78 -2.82 2.30
N ASP A 123 -2.59 -2.11 3.06
CA ASP A 123 -2.60 -2.22 4.52
C ASP A 123 -4.01 -2.12 5.08
N GLN A 124 -4.16 -2.30 6.40
CA GLN A 124 -5.46 -2.29 7.05
C GLN A 124 -6.22 -0.96 6.87
N ARG A 125 -5.52 0.17 6.71
CA ARG A 125 -6.16 1.48 6.52
C ARG A 125 -6.71 1.60 5.11
N ALA A 126 -5.87 1.33 4.11
CA ALA A 126 -6.28 1.39 2.71
C ALA A 126 -7.39 0.36 2.41
N TYR A 127 -7.22 -0.86 2.90
CA TYR A 127 -8.18 -1.94 2.67
C TYR A 127 -9.55 -1.67 3.28
N ARG A 128 -9.61 -1.10 4.50
CA ARG A 128 -10.91 -0.83 5.14
C ARG A 128 -11.66 0.30 4.45
N ILE A 129 -10.97 1.30 3.89
CA ILE A 129 -11.65 2.31 3.06
C ILE A 129 -12.21 1.67 1.78
N LEU A 130 -11.39 0.89 1.07
CA LEU A 130 -11.80 0.23 -0.17
C LEU A 130 -12.98 -0.74 0.03
N LYS A 131 -12.95 -1.54 1.10
CA LYS A 131 -13.93 -2.61 1.37
C LYS A 131 -14.96 -2.24 2.45
N LYS A 132 -15.25 -0.95 2.65
CA LYS A 132 -16.30 -0.45 3.56
C LYS A 132 -16.17 -0.99 5.00
N ASN A 133 -15.08 -0.63 5.66
CA ASN A 133 -14.70 -0.99 7.03
C ASN A 133 -14.41 -2.48 7.30
N GLN A 134 -14.18 -3.29 6.25
CA GLN A 134 -13.74 -4.66 6.43
C GLN A 134 -12.30 -4.77 6.95
N ILE A 135 -12.04 -5.82 7.72
CA ILE A 135 -10.71 -6.17 8.23
C ILE A 135 -9.91 -6.86 7.12
N LEU A 136 -8.69 -6.39 6.88
CA LEU A 136 -7.74 -7.05 6.00
C LEU A 136 -7.29 -8.37 6.65
N ARG A 137 -7.73 -9.48 6.08
CA ARG A 137 -7.33 -10.82 6.51
C ARG A 137 -6.27 -11.37 5.57
N ILE A 138 -5.00 -11.17 5.94
CA ILE A 138 -3.87 -11.70 5.17
C ILE A 138 -3.84 -13.23 5.33
N PRO A 139 -3.94 -14.01 4.23
CA PRO A 139 -3.91 -15.47 4.30
C PRO A 139 -2.52 -15.99 4.65
N TYR A 140 -2.42 -17.24 5.11
CA TYR A 140 -1.13 -17.82 5.48
C TYR A 140 -0.25 -18.19 4.26
N SER A 141 -0.86 -18.76 3.22
CA SER A 141 -0.15 -19.20 2.00
C SER A 141 0.36 -18.00 1.19
N ILE A 142 1.62 -18.06 0.74
CA ILE A 142 2.24 -17.06 -0.13
C ILE A 142 1.41 -16.85 -1.41
N GLU A 143 0.98 -17.94 -2.05
CA GLU A 143 0.15 -17.88 -3.26
C GLU A 143 -1.15 -17.10 -3.01
N LYS A 144 -1.85 -17.40 -1.91
CA LYS A 144 -3.08 -16.69 -1.55
C LYS A 144 -2.82 -15.22 -1.22
N LYS A 145 -1.65 -14.89 -0.64
CA LYS A 145 -1.24 -13.51 -0.38
C LYS A 145 -1.03 -12.74 -1.69
N ILE A 146 -0.37 -13.36 -2.66
CA ILE A 146 -0.14 -12.79 -3.98
C ILE A 146 -1.46 -12.55 -4.70
N ASN A 147 -2.34 -13.55 -4.71
CA ASN A 147 -3.67 -13.43 -5.33
C ASN A 147 -4.51 -12.33 -4.67
N LEU A 148 -4.47 -12.21 -3.34
CA LEU A 148 -5.12 -11.11 -2.61
C LEU A 148 -4.57 -9.75 -3.06
N TYR A 149 -3.26 -9.63 -3.24
CA TYR A 149 -2.65 -8.37 -3.65
C TYR A 149 -2.96 -7.99 -5.10
N LEU A 150 -2.91 -8.94 -6.03
CA LEU A 150 -3.27 -8.69 -7.42
C LEU A 150 -4.75 -8.31 -7.56
N ALA A 151 -5.65 -9.01 -6.85
CA ALA A 151 -7.07 -8.64 -6.81
C ALA A 151 -7.28 -7.24 -6.21
N TYR A 152 -6.52 -6.88 -5.17
CA TYR A 152 -6.54 -5.54 -4.60
C TYR A 152 -6.11 -4.46 -5.61
N LEU A 153 -5.03 -4.68 -6.37
CA LEU A 153 -4.61 -3.73 -7.41
C LEU A 153 -5.67 -3.59 -8.52
N ALA A 154 -6.31 -4.69 -8.92
CA ALA A 154 -7.40 -4.65 -9.89
C ALA A 154 -8.61 -3.86 -9.38
N ASP A 155 -9.01 -4.05 -8.11
CA ASP A 155 -10.07 -3.27 -7.47
C ASP A 155 -9.74 -1.77 -7.46
N LEU A 156 -8.48 -1.42 -7.16
CA LEU A 156 -8.01 -0.04 -7.17
C LEU A 156 -8.03 0.57 -8.57
N ARG A 157 -7.68 -0.20 -9.62
CA ARG A 157 -7.76 0.26 -11.01
C ARG A 157 -9.19 0.56 -11.42
N ALA A 158 -10.10 -0.37 -11.13
CA ALA A 158 -11.52 -0.15 -11.40
C ALA A 158 -12.04 1.10 -10.67
N LEU A 159 -11.55 1.36 -9.45
CA LEU A 159 -11.88 2.57 -8.70
C LEU A 159 -11.34 3.84 -9.37
N THR A 160 -10.08 3.83 -9.83
CA THR A 160 -9.48 4.99 -10.48
C THR A 160 -10.11 5.29 -11.82
N ASP A 161 -10.43 4.27 -12.61
CA ASP A 161 -11.07 4.42 -13.91
C ASP A 161 -12.48 4.98 -13.74
N LYS A 162 -13.24 4.48 -12.75
CA LYS A 162 -14.58 4.95 -12.45
C LYS A 162 -14.62 6.42 -12.04
N TYR A 163 -13.64 6.90 -11.29
CA TYR A 163 -13.64 8.26 -10.72
C TYR A 163 -12.63 9.21 -11.37
N ASN A 164 -11.97 8.78 -12.45
CA ASN A 164 -10.92 9.52 -13.16
C ASN A 164 -9.81 10.02 -12.21
N LEU A 165 -9.34 9.14 -11.34
CA LEU A 165 -8.29 9.43 -10.36
C LEU A 165 -6.91 9.00 -10.90
N LYS A 166 -5.87 9.74 -10.52
CA LYS A 166 -4.49 9.34 -10.79
C LYS A 166 -4.08 8.22 -9.81
N PHE A 167 -3.81 7.03 -10.35
CA PHE A 167 -3.51 5.84 -9.56
C PHE A 167 -2.31 6.00 -8.62
N GLU A 168 -1.28 6.73 -9.03
CA GLU A 168 -0.05 7.00 -8.25
C GLU A 168 -0.29 7.60 -6.85
N TRP A 169 -1.42 8.27 -6.67
CA TRP A 169 -1.76 8.98 -5.44
C TRP A 169 -2.69 8.20 -4.52
N LEU A 170 -3.21 7.06 -4.99
CA LEU A 170 -4.36 6.42 -4.38
C LEU A 170 -4.07 5.93 -2.95
N ASP A 171 -2.89 5.36 -2.68
CA ASP A 171 -2.50 4.90 -1.36
C ASP A 171 -2.52 6.04 -0.33
N ARG A 172 -2.04 7.23 -0.74
CA ARG A 172 -2.00 8.43 0.11
C ARG A 172 -3.38 9.00 0.34
N THR A 173 -4.19 9.05 -0.71
CA THR A 173 -5.59 9.46 -0.65
C THR A 173 -6.37 8.57 0.31
N LEU A 174 -6.23 7.23 0.18
CA LEU A 174 -6.86 6.27 1.08
C LEU A 174 -6.37 6.41 2.52
N TYR A 175 -5.09 6.68 2.75
CA TYR A 175 -4.54 6.95 4.07
C TYR A 175 -5.14 8.21 4.72
N LYS A 176 -5.24 9.32 3.97
CA LYS A 176 -5.86 10.56 4.44
C LYS A 176 -7.33 10.36 4.78
N MET A 177 -8.08 9.72 3.88
CA MET A 177 -9.49 9.37 4.10
C MET A 177 -9.67 8.56 5.38
N ASP A 178 -8.83 7.54 5.57
CA ASP A 178 -8.85 6.73 6.78
C ASP A 178 -8.60 7.56 8.05
N LYS A 179 -7.61 8.44 8.01
CA LYS A 179 -7.30 9.35 9.11
C LYS A 179 -8.42 10.32 9.39
N GLU A 180 -9.28 10.64 8.43
CA GLU A 180 -10.42 11.53 8.65
C GLU A 180 -11.68 10.82 9.13
N ILE A 181 -12.05 9.72 8.47
CA ILE A 181 -13.29 8.99 8.72
C ILE A 181 -13.17 8.15 10.00
N ASN A 182 -12.03 7.51 10.19
CA ASN A 182 -11.82 6.53 11.24
C ASN A 182 -10.96 7.08 12.40
N LYS A 183 -10.99 8.40 12.65
CA LYS A 183 -10.23 9.07 13.74
C LYS A 183 -10.36 8.35 15.09
N ASN A 184 -11.56 7.86 15.40
CA ASN A 184 -11.88 7.24 16.69
C ASN A 184 -11.84 5.71 16.66
N ILE A 185 -11.59 5.09 15.50
CA ILE A 185 -11.59 3.63 15.35
C ILE A 185 -10.15 3.13 15.36
N LYS A 186 -9.72 2.62 16.52
CA LYS A 186 -8.41 1.99 16.68
C LYS A 186 -8.26 0.80 15.73
N LEU A 187 -7.09 0.70 15.11
CA LEU A 187 -6.71 -0.48 14.34
C LEU A 187 -6.54 -1.65 15.31
N LYS A 188 -7.26 -2.75 15.08
CA LYS A 188 -6.99 -4.01 15.79
C LYS A 188 -5.67 -4.58 15.24
N ASN A 189 -4.79 -5.06 16.12
CA ASN A 189 -3.49 -5.69 15.80
C ASN A 189 -2.37 -4.78 15.26
N TYR A 190 -2.40 -3.46 15.52
CA TYR A 190 -1.25 -2.57 15.27
C TYR A 190 -0.55 -2.26 16.61
N GLY A 191 0.68 -2.73 16.77
CA GLY A 191 1.53 -2.46 17.94
C GLY A 191 1.29 -3.39 19.13
N LYS A 192 2.11 -4.43 19.23
CA LYS A 192 2.68 -4.88 20.50
C LYS A 192 4.18 -4.71 20.40
#